data_AF-A0A7W4C7L5-F1
#
_entry.id   AF-A0A7W4C7L5-F1
#
_cell.length_a   1.000
_cell.length_b   1.000
_cell.length_c   1.000
_cell.angle_alpha   90.00
_cell.angle_beta   90.00
_cell.angle_gamma   90.00
#
_symmetry.space_group_name_H-M   'P 1'
#
loop_
_entity.id
_entity.type
_entity.pdbx_description
1 polymer ?
#
loop_
_entity_poly.entity_id
_entity_poly.type
_entity_poly.pdbx_seq_one_letter_code
_entity_poly.pdbx_strand_id
1 'polypeptide(L)'
;QPVDNVAAPAPIVEFSGMGSDGIFNSDEIGTDGTVTATVTLATGTQVGDTLIVTDGNGNTLFNGPVTQDMLDNGFDVEVPVTAGATDVDVTAQVIDIAGNPSATATDTQPVDATMAPAPIVEFSGMGSDGIFNSDEIGTDGTVTATVTLATGTQVGDTLIVTDGNGNTLFNGP
;
A
#
# COMPACT_ATOMS: atom_id res chain seq x y z
N GLN A 1 29.52 -4.49 -41.09
CA GLN A 1 28.50 -3.64 -40.43
C GLN A 1 29.11 -3.19 -39.11
N PRO A 2 29.04 -1.91 -38.72
CA PRO A 2 29.46 -1.51 -37.38
C PRO A 2 28.59 -2.22 -36.34
N VAL A 3 29.17 -2.50 -35.18
CA VAL A 3 28.45 -3.07 -34.02
C VAL A 3 28.00 -1.90 -33.16
N ASP A 4 26.74 -1.91 -32.72
CA ASP A 4 26.28 -0.96 -31.71
C ASP A 4 26.66 -1.48 -30.33
N ASN A 5 27.38 -0.66 -29.56
CA ASN A 5 27.86 -0.98 -28.23
C ASN A 5 27.63 0.22 -27.28
N VAL A 6 26.67 1.06 -27.61
CA VAL A 6 26.24 2.18 -26.78
C VAL A 6 25.11 1.67 -25.88
N ALA A 7 25.24 1.87 -24.57
CA ALA A 7 24.18 1.50 -23.64
C ALA A 7 22.90 2.32 -23.90
N ALA A 8 21.75 1.69 -23.73
CA ALA A 8 20.47 2.39 -23.80
C ALA A 8 20.37 3.48 -22.70
N PRO A 9 19.62 4.57 -22.93
CA PRO A 9 19.33 5.56 -21.89
C PRO A 9 18.57 4.94 -20.72
N ALA A 10 18.98 5.26 -19.48
CA ALA A 10 18.32 4.75 -18.28
C ALA A 10 17.00 5.48 -18.02
N PRO A 11 15.90 4.77 -17.73
CA PRO A 11 14.65 5.41 -17.35
C PRO A 11 14.74 6.02 -15.95
N ILE A 12 13.66 6.68 -15.53
CA ILE A 12 13.38 7.05 -14.14
C ILE A 12 12.14 6.25 -13.72
N VAL A 13 12.07 5.84 -12.46
CA VAL A 13 10.86 5.25 -11.87
C VAL A 13 10.60 5.96 -10.55
N GLU A 14 9.35 6.34 -10.30
CA GLU A 14 8.93 7.05 -9.09
C GLU A 14 7.56 6.54 -8.62
N PHE A 15 7.43 6.23 -7.34
CA PHE A 15 6.16 5.96 -6.69
C PHE A 15 5.36 7.24 -6.48
N SER A 16 4.03 7.10 -6.45
CA SER A 16 3.10 8.19 -6.12
C SER A 16 1.98 7.70 -5.20
N GLY A 17 1.23 8.64 -4.60
CA GLY A 17 0.04 8.30 -3.81
C GLY A 17 0.23 8.21 -2.29
N MET A 18 1.43 8.46 -1.75
CA MET A 18 1.76 8.44 -0.31
C MET A 18 1.29 9.68 0.47
N GLY A 19 0.24 10.36 0.01
CA GLY A 19 -0.26 11.56 0.67
C GLY A 19 0.80 12.64 0.93
N SER A 20 0.78 13.23 2.13
CA SER A 20 1.70 14.32 2.55
C SER A 20 2.77 13.91 3.55
N ASP A 21 2.62 12.74 4.16
CA ASP A 21 3.57 12.17 5.12
C ASP A 21 4.66 11.32 4.44
N GLY A 22 4.44 10.91 3.19
CA GLY A 22 5.42 10.20 2.39
C GLY A 22 5.61 8.75 2.82
N ILE A 23 4.57 8.12 3.38
CA ILE A 23 4.56 6.73 3.80
C ILE A 23 3.25 6.11 3.29
N PHE A 24 3.32 4.97 2.59
CA PHE A 24 2.11 4.24 2.21
C PHE A 24 1.43 3.60 3.41
N ASN A 25 0.18 3.94 3.67
CA ASN A 25 -0.66 3.27 4.67
C ASN A 25 -1.74 2.37 4.04
N SER A 26 -2.55 1.71 4.86
CA SER A 26 -3.60 0.78 4.38
C SER A 26 -4.68 1.42 3.51
N ASP A 27 -4.91 2.73 3.64
CA ASP A 27 -5.90 3.46 2.85
C ASP A 27 -5.33 3.89 1.48
N GLU A 28 -4.01 4.02 1.39
CA GLU A 28 -3.28 4.40 0.16
C GLU A 28 -2.85 3.21 -0.68
N ILE A 29 -2.69 2.04 -0.05
CA ILE A 29 -2.54 0.77 -0.76
C ILE A 29 -3.89 0.41 -1.42
N GLY A 30 -3.87 0.15 -2.72
CA GLY A 30 -5.05 -0.22 -3.49
C GLY A 30 -5.76 -1.44 -2.90
N THR A 31 -7.06 -1.57 -3.17
CA THR A 31 -7.87 -2.71 -2.67
C THR A 31 -7.40 -4.07 -3.20
N ASP A 32 -6.62 -4.07 -4.27
CA ASP A 32 -5.92 -5.19 -4.88
C ASP A 32 -4.52 -5.46 -4.27
N GLY A 33 -4.09 -4.64 -3.30
CA GLY A 33 -2.84 -4.79 -2.58
C GLY A 33 -1.63 -4.22 -3.30
N THR A 34 -1.83 -3.31 -4.25
CA THR A 34 -0.75 -2.68 -5.02
C THR A 34 -0.66 -1.18 -4.78
N VAL A 35 0.49 -0.60 -5.14
CA VAL A 35 0.71 0.84 -5.25
C VAL A 35 1.27 1.16 -6.63
N THR A 36 0.94 2.33 -7.16
CA THR A 36 1.34 2.74 -8.51
C THR A 36 2.74 3.38 -8.51
N ALA A 37 3.61 2.91 -9.40
CA ALA A 37 4.82 3.59 -9.80
C ALA A 37 4.71 4.05 -11.26
N THR A 38 5.31 5.19 -11.59
CA THR A 38 5.38 5.71 -12.96
C THR A 38 6.81 5.60 -13.48
N VAL A 39 6.98 4.92 -14.60
CA VAL A 39 8.25 4.86 -15.34
C VAL A 39 8.28 5.97 -16.39
N THR A 40 9.24 6.87 -16.28
CA THR A 40 9.53 7.89 -17.29
C THR A 40 10.72 7.46 -18.14
N LEU A 41 10.51 7.28 -19.45
CA LEU A 41 11.57 6.89 -20.38
C LEU A 41 12.49 8.07 -20.70
N ALA A 42 13.80 7.84 -20.69
CA ALA A 42 14.77 8.89 -20.95
C ALA A 42 14.86 9.27 -22.43
N THR A 43 15.30 10.50 -22.69
CA THR A 43 15.57 10.97 -24.05
C THR A 43 16.55 10.04 -24.76
N GLY A 44 16.18 9.56 -25.94
CA GLY A 44 16.98 8.62 -26.74
C GLY A 44 16.48 7.18 -26.69
N THR A 45 15.57 6.83 -25.77
CA THR A 45 14.77 5.61 -25.87
C THR A 45 13.85 5.69 -27.10
N GLN A 46 13.68 4.57 -27.79
CA GLN A 46 12.95 4.49 -29.05
C GLN A 46 11.83 3.44 -28.98
N VAL A 47 10.80 3.62 -29.82
CA VAL A 47 9.76 2.60 -30.00
C VAL A 47 10.42 1.30 -30.47
N GLY A 48 10.09 0.19 -29.80
CA GLY A 48 10.65 -1.12 -30.07
C GLY A 48 11.85 -1.51 -29.20
N ASP A 49 12.43 -0.59 -28.42
CA ASP A 49 13.30 -0.96 -27.29
C ASP A 49 12.49 -1.80 -26.29
N THR A 50 13.13 -2.63 -25.47
CA THR A 50 12.43 -3.45 -24.46
C THR A 50 12.48 -2.77 -23.10
N LEU A 51 11.32 -2.51 -22.50
CA LEU A 51 11.20 -2.09 -21.10
C LEU A 51 10.97 -3.32 -20.22
N ILE A 52 11.75 -3.43 -19.16
CA ILE A 52 11.60 -4.44 -18.11
C ILE A 52 11.36 -3.72 -16.79
N VAL A 53 10.32 -4.12 -16.07
CA VAL A 53 9.99 -3.62 -14.73
C VAL A 53 9.87 -4.79 -13.77
N THR A 54 10.46 -4.68 -12.59
CA THR A 54 10.37 -5.71 -11.53
C THR A 54 10.04 -5.10 -10.16
N ASP A 55 9.45 -5.91 -9.28
CA ASP A 55 9.33 -5.58 -7.85
C ASP A 55 10.66 -5.85 -7.10
N GLY A 56 10.71 -5.49 -5.81
CA GLY A 56 11.83 -5.77 -4.91
C GLY A 56 12.11 -7.26 -4.66
N ASN A 57 11.14 -8.14 -4.94
CA ASN A 57 11.30 -9.58 -4.83
C ASN A 57 11.88 -10.20 -6.13
N GLY A 58 12.09 -9.39 -7.17
CA GLY A 58 12.58 -9.82 -8.48
C GLY A 58 11.50 -10.40 -9.40
N ASN A 59 10.21 -10.26 -9.06
CA ASN A 59 9.13 -10.65 -9.95
C ASN A 59 9.00 -9.63 -11.08
N THR A 60 8.84 -10.11 -12.32
CA THR A 60 8.59 -9.24 -13.47
C THR A 60 7.16 -8.74 -13.45
N LEU A 61 7.00 -7.42 -13.35
CA LEU A 61 5.71 -6.72 -13.44
C LEU A 61 5.38 -6.37 -14.89
N PHE A 62 6.40 -6.03 -15.68
CA PHE A 62 6.27 -5.77 -17.11
C PHE A 62 7.53 -6.20 -17.86
N ASN A 63 7.34 -6.78 -19.05
CA ASN A 63 8.42 -7.04 -20.01
C ASN A 63 7.83 -6.98 -21.42
N GLY A 64 8.16 -5.92 -22.15
CA GLY A 64 7.58 -5.69 -23.46
C GLY A 64 8.21 -4.52 -24.21
N PRO A 65 7.82 -4.33 -25.47
CA PRO A 65 8.34 -3.24 -26.29
C PRO A 65 7.83 -1.89 -25.79
N VAL A 66 8.72 -0.90 -25.80
CA VAL A 66 8.42 0.52 -25.65
C VAL A 66 7.49 0.93 -26.79
N THR A 67 6.37 1.54 -26.43
CA THR A 67 5.39 2.10 -27.37
C THR A 67 5.53 3.61 -27.46
N GLN A 68 4.88 4.23 -28.45
CA GLN A 68 4.84 5.69 -28.54
C GLN A 68 4.12 6.30 -27.33
N ASP A 69 3.03 5.69 -26.86
CA ASP A 69 2.29 6.16 -25.69
C ASP A 69 3.16 6.20 -24.43
N MET A 70 4.08 5.23 -24.25
CA MET A 70 5.02 5.20 -23.13
C MET A 70 6.06 6.33 -23.21
N LEU A 71 6.49 6.71 -24.42
CA LEU A 71 7.41 7.83 -24.62
C LEU A 71 6.72 9.17 -24.34
N ASP A 72 5.44 9.27 -24.71
CA ASP A 72 4.68 10.52 -24.61
C ASP A 72 4.14 10.76 -23.19
N ASN A 73 3.75 9.70 -22.46
CA ASN A 73 3.04 9.81 -21.18
C ASN A 73 3.72 9.08 -20.01
N GLY A 74 4.80 8.33 -20.25
CA GLY A 74 5.33 7.38 -19.28
C GLY A 74 4.54 6.07 -19.22
N PHE A 75 4.89 5.22 -18.28
CA PHE A 75 4.26 3.91 -18.08
C PHE A 75 3.97 3.68 -16.61
N ASP A 76 2.69 3.66 -16.24
CA ASP A 76 2.25 3.31 -14.90
C ASP A 76 2.25 1.79 -14.71
N VAL A 77 2.73 1.35 -13.56
CA VAL A 77 2.84 -0.06 -13.18
C VAL A 77 2.37 -0.23 -11.73
N GLU A 78 1.54 -1.24 -11.51
CA GLU A 78 1.09 -1.63 -10.18
C GLU A 78 2.11 -2.56 -9.52
N VAL A 79 2.60 -2.15 -8.35
CA VAL A 79 3.62 -2.85 -7.58
C VAL A 79 2.98 -3.47 -6.35
N PRO A 80 3.03 -4.79 -6.16
CA PRO A 80 2.39 -5.45 -5.02
C PRO A 80 3.12 -5.13 -3.72
N VAL A 81 2.35 -4.76 -2.70
CA VAL A 81 2.84 -4.58 -1.33
C VAL A 81 2.60 -5.87 -0.56
N THR A 82 3.67 -6.45 -0.03
CA THR A 82 3.56 -7.69 0.76
C THR A 82 3.02 -7.38 2.15
N ALA A 83 2.11 -8.21 2.67
CA ALA A 83 1.56 -8.03 4.00
C ALA A 83 2.68 -8.00 5.07
N GLY A 84 2.71 -6.94 5.87
CA GLY A 84 3.74 -6.72 6.89
C GLY A 84 5.07 -6.20 6.36
N ALA A 85 5.16 -5.83 5.08
CA ALA A 85 6.34 -5.13 4.56
C ALA A 85 6.50 -3.75 5.20
N THR A 86 7.75 -3.34 5.39
CA THR A 86 8.13 -2.01 5.90
C THR A 86 8.50 -1.04 4.77
N ASP A 87 8.66 -1.57 3.56
CA ASP A 87 9.02 -0.88 2.35
C ASP A 87 8.40 -1.56 1.12
N VAL A 88 8.37 -0.82 0.01
CA VAL A 88 8.02 -1.31 -1.32
C VAL A 88 9.05 -0.79 -2.31
N ASP A 89 9.51 -1.68 -3.19
CA ASP A 89 10.56 -1.41 -4.16
C ASP A 89 10.10 -1.71 -5.58
N VAL A 90 10.56 -0.90 -6.52
CA VAL A 90 10.39 -1.12 -7.96
C VAL A 90 11.68 -0.82 -8.70
N THR A 91 11.96 -1.59 -9.75
CA THR A 91 13.07 -1.32 -10.66
C THR A 91 12.62 -1.28 -12.11
N ALA A 92 13.30 -0.48 -12.93
CA ALA A 92 13.07 -0.40 -14.37
C ALA A 92 14.40 -0.38 -15.15
N GLN A 93 14.43 -1.06 -16.29
CA GLN A 93 15.55 -1.07 -17.22
C GLN A 93 15.07 -1.09 -18.67
N VAL A 94 15.78 -0.39 -19.55
CA VAL A 94 15.54 -0.41 -20.99
C VAL A 94 16.66 -1.18 -21.67
N ILE A 95 16.33 -2.00 -22.67
CA ILE A 95 17.28 -2.67 -23.55
C ILE A 95 16.99 -2.20 -24.98
N ASP A 96 17.99 -1.63 -25.66
CA ASP A 96 17.80 -1.19 -27.04
C ASP A 96 17.60 -2.36 -28.02
N ILE A 97 17.25 -2.06 -29.26
CA ILE A 97 17.06 -3.08 -30.31
C ILE A 97 18.34 -3.88 -30.65
N ALA A 98 19.52 -3.34 -30.33
CA ALA A 98 20.80 -4.01 -30.50
C ALA A 98 21.15 -4.92 -29.32
N GLY A 99 20.37 -4.87 -28.23
CA GLY A 99 20.54 -5.67 -27.03
C GLY A 99 21.39 -5.01 -25.95
N ASN A 100 21.70 -3.72 -26.04
CA ASN A 100 22.48 -3.01 -25.03
C ASN A 100 21.57 -2.54 -23.89
N PRO A 101 21.78 -3.00 -22.64
CA PRO A 101 20.96 -2.56 -21.51
C PRO A 101 21.37 -1.17 -21.02
N SER A 102 20.40 -0.45 -20.47
CA SER A 102 20.63 0.76 -19.70
C SER A 102 21.11 0.44 -18.28
N ALA A 103 21.49 1.48 -17.52
CA ALA A 103 21.52 1.35 -16.07
C ALA A 103 20.11 1.02 -15.54
N THR A 104 20.04 0.32 -14.42
CA THR A 104 18.79 0.05 -13.70
C THR A 104 18.39 1.28 -12.90
N ALA A 105 17.14 1.71 -13.05
CA ALA A 105 16.50 2.68 -12.18
C ALA A 105 15.79 1.95 -11.04
N THR A 106 15.79 2.55 -9.85
CA THR A 106 15.17 1.98 -8.64
C THR A 106 14.48 3.09 -7.87
N ASP A 107 13.31 2.80 -7.33
CA ASP A 107 12.67 3.60 -6.29
C ASP A 107 12.20 2.69 -5.15
N THR A 108 12.29 3.22 -3.93
CA THR A 108 12.01 2.54 -2.66
C THR A 108 11.25 3.50 -1.77
N GLN A 109 10.07 3.09 -1.30
CA GLN A 109 9.25 3.90 -0.40
C GLN A 109 8.88 3.14 0.88
N PRO A 110 8.76 3.83 2.01
CA PRO A 110 8.34 3.22 3.26
C PRO A 110 6.85 2.85 3.23
N VAL A 111 6.52 1.76 3.90
CA VAL A 111 5.17 1.25 4.08
C VAL A 111 4.87 1.14 5.56
N ASP A 112 3.75 1.71 6.00
CA ASP A 112 3.15 1.43 7.29
C ASP A 112 2.09 0.33 7.15
N ALA A 113 2.55 -0.91 7.30
CA ALA A 113 1.68 -2.09 7.39
C ALA A 113 1.28 -2.41 8.85
N THR A 114 1.49 -1.49 9.80
CA THR A 114 1.12 -1.74 11.19
C THR A 114 -0.40 -1.68 11.34
N MET A 115 -1.00 -2.82 11.70
CA MET A 115 -2.41 -2.84 12.06
C MET A 115 -2.59 -2.26 13.45
N ALA A 116 -3.55 -1.34 13.60
CA ALA A 116 -4.00 -0.88 14.90
C ALA A 116 -4.39 -2.09 15.78
N PRO A 117 -3.88 -2.19 17.02
CA PRO A 117 -4.24 -3.28 17.92
C PRO A 117 -5.75 -3.34 18.19
N ALA A 118 -6.31 -4.56 18.24
CA ALA A 118 -7.73 -4.74 18.55
C ALA A 118 -8.05 -4.25 19.98
N PRO A 119 -9.11 -3.44 20.16
CA PRO A 119 -9.53 -3.02 21.49
C PRO A 119 -10.17 -4.17 22.27
N ILE A 120 -10.18 -4.05 23.61
CA ILE A 120 -10.86 -4.99 24.50
C ILE A 120 -12.19 -4.36 24.94
N VAL A 121 -13.28 -5.13 24.86
CA VAL A 121 -14.60 -4.71 25.33
C VAL A 121 -15.02 -5.59 26.49
N GLU A 122 -15.36 -4.97 27.63
CA GLU A 122 -15.83 -5.66 28.82
C GLU A 122 -17.13 -5.02 29.32
N PHE A 123 -18.17 -5.83 29.50
CA PHE A 123 -19.38 -5.38 30.15
C PHE A 123 -19.19 -5.30 31.66
N SER A 124 -19.77 -4.27 32.27
CA SER A 124 -19.78 -4.09 33.72
C SER A 124 -21.19 -4.24 34.29
N GLY A 125 -21.30 -4.63 35.55
CA GLY A 125 -22.58 -4.65 36.28
C GLY A 125 -23.29 -6.00 36.40
N MET A 126 -22.76 -7.10 35.85
CA MET A 126 -23.39 -8.44 35.88
C MET A 126 -23.30 -9.19 37.22
N GLY A 127 -23.28 -8.48 38.36
CA GLY A 127 -23.20 -9.12 39.68
C GLY A 127 -22.07 -10.16 39.81
N SER A 128 -22.29 -11.20 40.62
CA SER A 128 -21.34 -12.32 40.80
C SER A 128 -21.72 -13.58 40.01
N ASP A 129 -22.94 -13.64 39.47
CA ASP A 129 -23.45 -14.75 38.67
C ASP A 129 -23.15 -14.59 37.17
N GLY A 130 -22.71 -13.40 36.75
CA GLY A 130 -22.26 -13.15 35.39
C GLY A 130 -23.40 -13.05 34.38
N ILE A 131 -24.62 -12.77 34.85
CA ILE A 131 -25.81 -12.66 34.01
C ILE A 131 -26.56 -11.37 34.38
N PHE A 132 -26.87 -10.53 33.39
CA PHE A 132 -27.70 -9.35 33.62
C PHE A 132 -29.15 -9.73 33.96
N ASN A 133 -29.65 -9.20 35.06
CA ASN A 133 -31.06 -9.26 35.44
C ASN A 133 -31.76 -7.88 35.29
N SER A 134 -33.07 -7.84 35.57
CA SER A 134 -33.88 -6.62 35.41
C SER A 134 -33.43 -5.44 36.27
N ASP A 135 -32.76 -5.70 37.39
CA ASP A 135 -32.29 -4.67 38.31
C ASP A 135 -30.93 -4.11 37.89
N GLU A 136 -30.19 -4.85 37.05
CA GLU A 136 -28.86 -4.49 36.54
C GLU A 136 -28.90 -3.85 35.15
N ILE A 137 -30.01 -4.02 34.42
CA ILE A 137 -30.27 -3.32 33.16
C ILE A 137 -30.76 -1.90 33.48
N GLY A 138 -30.16 -0.91 32.81
CA GLY A 138 -30.55 0.50 32.95
C GLY A 138 -32.04 0.70 32.63
N THR A 139 -32.63 1.76 33.19
CA THR A 139 -34.06 2.07 32.96
C THR A 139 -34.37 2.38 31.48
N ASP A 140 -33.34 2.65 30.68
CA ASP A 140 -33.39 2.85 29.24
C ASP A 140 -33.19 1.55 28.42
N GLY A 141 -33.05 0.40 29.09
CA GLY A 141 -32.82 -0.90 28.48
C GLY A 141 -31.37 -1.16 28.08
N THR A 142 -30.41 -0.35 28.54
CA THR A 142 -29.00 -0.48 28.17
C THR A 142 -28.14 -1.04 29.31
N VAL A 143 -26.94 -1.50 28.95
CA VAL A 143 -25.89 -1.89 29.89
C VAL A 143 -24.60 -1.17 29.51
N THR A 144 -23.72 -0.97 30.50
CA THR A 144 -22.45 -0.26 30.27
C THR A 144 -21.36 -1.25 29.87
N ALA A 145 -20.65 -0.93 28.80
CA ALA A 145 -19.40 -1.58 28.42
C ALA A 145 -18.24 -0.58 28.53
N THR A 146 -17.09 -1.07 28.97
CA THR A 146 -15.82 -0.36 28.93
C THR A 146 -15.05 -0.85 27.71
N VAL A 147 -14.63 0.09 26.86
CA VAL A 147 -13.70 -0.18 25.76
C VAL A 147 -12.31 0.25 26.20
N THR A 148 -11.37 -0.69 26.24
CA THR A 148 -9.96 -0.44 26.56
C THR A 148 -9.14 -0.54 25.29
N LEU A 149 -8.46 0.54 24.91
CA LEU A 149 -7.50 0.53 23.80
C LEU A 149 -6.28 -0.31 24.18
N ALA A 150 -5.81 -1.14 23.26
CA ALA A 150 -4.66 -1.99 23.50
C ALA A 150 -3.34 -1.20 23.43
N THR A 151 -2.31 -1.71 24.08
CA THR A 151 -0.97 -1.11 23.99
C THR A 151 -0.49 -1.13 22.54
N GLY A 152 -0.06 0.02 22.04
CA GLY A 152 0.34 0.19 20.63
C GLY A 152 -0.73 0.84 19.75
N THR A 153 -1.93 1.14 20.28
CA THR A 153 -2.85 2.08 19.60
C THR A 153 -2.21 3.47 19.52
N GLN A 154 -2.22 4.06 18.33
CA GLN A 154 -1.56 5.33 18.00
C GLN A 154 -2.59 6.45 17.81
N VAL A 155 -2.13 7.70 17.95
CA VAL A 155 -2.97 8.86 17.60
C VAL A 155 -3.25 8.83 16.10
N GLY A 156 -4.53 8.86 15.73
CA GLY A 156 -4.97 8.72 14.34
C GLY A 156 -5.60 7.37 14.03
N ASP A 157 -5.36 6.34 14.85
CA ASP A 157 -6.09 5.08 14.77
C ASP A 157 -7.59 5.33 14.96
N THR A 158 -8.42 4.74 14.10
CA THR A 158 -9.88 4.91 14.23
C THR A 158 -10.46 3.82 15.13
N LEU A 159 -11.13 4.24 16.22
CA LEU A 159 -11.95 3.35 17.02
C LEU A 159 -13.39 3.32 16.47
N ILE A 160 -13.87 2.11 16.18
CA ILE A 160 -15.26 1.86 15.80
C ILE A 160 -15.91 0.98 16.87
N VAL A 161 -17.01 1.44 17.46
CA VAL A 161 -17.82 0.68 18.42
C VAL A 161 -19.21 0.48 17.84
N THR A 162 -19.67 -0.77 17.81
CA THR A 162 -21.01 -1.14 17.34
C THR A 162 -21.75 -1.98 18.38
N ASP A 163 -23.09 -1.93 18.37
CA ASP A 163 -23.91 -2.84 19.16
C ASP A 163 -24.10 -4.20 18.47
N GLY A 164 -24.75 -5.15 19.15
CA GLY A 164 -25.02 -6.49 18.60
C GLY A 164 -25.98 -6.52 17.40
N ASN A 165 -26.63 -5.39 17.09
CA ASN A 165 -27.48 -5.22 15.90
C ASN A 165 -26.72 -4.52 14.75
N GLY A 166 -25.46 -4.14 14.96
CA GLY A 166 -24.62 -3.46 13.97
C GLY A 166 -24.77 -1.93 13.96
N ASN A 167 -25.47 -1.32 14.92
CA ASN A 167 -25.57 0.13 15.01
C ASN A 167 -24.25 0.71 15.53
N THR A 168 -23.72 1.74 14.86
CA THR A 168 -22.52 2.46 15.32
C THR A 168 -22.83 3.29 16.56
N LEU A 169 -22.14 3.01 17.65
CA LEU A 169 -22.19 3.75 18.92
C LEU A 169 -21.08 4.81 18.99
N PHE A 170 -19.92 4.51 18.39
CA PHE A 170 -18.78 5.43 18.29
C PHE A 170 -18.02 5.16 16.98
N ASN A 171 -17.56 6.23 16.33
CA ASN A 171 -16.64 6.16 15.19
C ASN A 171 -15.81 7.44 15.17
N GLY A 172 -14.52 7.33 15.48
CA GLY A 172 -13.62 8.46 15.52
C GLY A 172 -12.19 8.09 15.92
N PRO A 173 -11.25 9.04 15.80
CA PRO A 173 -9.87 8.87 16.24
C PRO A 173 -9.73 8.93 17.78
#